data_AF-A0A0T9MED0-F1
#
_entry.id   AF-A0A0T9MED0-F1
#
_cell.length_a   1.000
_cell.length_b   1.000
_cell.length_c   1.000
_cell.angle_alpha   90.00
_cell.angle_beta   90.00
_cell.angle_gamma   90.00
#
_symmetry.space_group_name_H-M   'P 1'
#
loop_
_entity.id
_entity.type
_entity.pdbx_description
1 polymer ?
#
loop_
_entity_poly.entity_id
_entity_poly.type
_entity_poly.pdbx_seq_one_letter_code
_entity_poly.pdbx_strand_id
1 'polypeptide(L)'
;MDYPIKILSQLRPTLIGFRKQKGLTQASLAQLLGITQQSYAKLEADPASASIERLFKVLQLLDVELILSEKKNVRLYSSKTHQPEESQTLNLPSKQEDW
;
A
#
# COMPACT_ATOMS: atom_id res chain seq x y z
N MET A 1 1.62 9.17 -7.18
CA MET A 1 2.04 8.98 -5.78
C MET A 1 1.02 8.07 -5.15
N ASP A 2 1.47 7.00 -4.50
CA ASP A 2 0.57 5.94 -4.03
C ASP A 2 0.35 6.10 -2.52
N TYR A 3 -0.92 6.08 -2.10
CA TYR A 3 -1.34 6.21 -0.71
C TYR A 3 -1.97 4.90 -0.23
N PRO A 4 -1.18 3.94 0.26
CA PRO A 4 -1.71 2.63 0.64
C PRO A 4 -2.66 2.75 1.83
N ILE A 5 -3.90 2.31 1.65
CA ILE A 5 -4.89 2.16 2.73
C ILE A 5 -4.70 0.80 3.38
N LYS A 6 -4.13 0.79 4.59
CA LYS A 6 -3.89 -0.40 5.41
C LYS A 6 -5.03 -0.68 6.38
N ILE A 7 -5.75 0.36 6.81
CA ILE A 7 -6.91 0.26 7.73
C ILE A 7 -8.01 1.24 7.32
N LEU A 8 -9.27 0.91 7.61
CA LEU A 8 -10.44 1.66 7.15
C LEU A 8 -10.46 3.13 7.61
N SER A 9 -9.93 3.43 8.80
CA SER A 9 -9.89 4.80 9.33
C SER A 9 -9.01 5.74 8.50
N GLN A 10 -8.13 5.22 7.64
CA GLN A 10 -7.33 6.02 6.72
C GLN A 10 -8.14 6.53 5.52
N LEU A 11 -9.30 5.96 5.22
CA LEU A 11 -10.12 6.39 4.07
C LEU A 11 -10.54 7.86 4.19
N ARG A 12 -11.02 8.28 5.36
CA ARG A 12 -11.49 9.66 5.59
C ARG A 12 -10.42 10.72 5.31
N PRO A 13 -9.25 10.73 6.01
CA PRO A 13 -8.23 11.74 5.76
C PRO A 13 -7.70 11.69 4.32
N THR A 14 -7.62 10.50 3.71
CA THR A 14 -7.19 10.35 2.31
C THR A 14 -8.19 11.00 1.34
N LEU A 15 -9.50 10.72 1.47
CA LEU A 15 -10.53 11.32 0.62
C LEU A 15 -10.58 12.86 0.78
N ILE A 16 -10.47 13.37 2.01
CA ILE A 16 -10.40 14.82 2.28
C ILE A 16 -9.17 15.43 1.57
N GLY A 17 -8.02 14.75 1.63
CA GLY A 17 -6.78 15.18 0.98
C GLY A 17 -6.96 15.35 -0.52
N PHE A 18 -7.44 14.31 -1.20
CA PHE A 18 -7.68 14.36 -2.65
C PHE A 18 -8.74 15.39 -3.04
N ARG A 19 -9.83 15.49 -2.27
CA ARG A 19 -10.86 16.52 -2.51
C ARG A 19 -10.28 17.92 -2.46
N LYS A 20 -9.48 18.23 -1.43
CA LYS A 20 -8.83 19.54 -1.29
C LYS A 20 -7.79 19.77 -2.39
N GLN A 21 -7.03 18.75 -2.76
CA GLN A 21 -6.07 18.82 -3.87
C GLN A 21 -6.75 19.13 -5.21
N LYS A 22 -7.96 18.61 -5.45
CA LYS A 22 -8.81 18.95 -6.60
C LYS A 22 -9.48 20.33 -6.50
N GLY A 23 -9.34 21.05 -5.38
CA GLY A 23 -10.01 22.34 -5.15
C GLY A 23 -11.54 22.23 -4.97
N LEU A 24 -12.07 21.03 -4.73
CA LEU A 24 -13.50 20.81 -4.60
C LEU A 24 -13.98 21.07 -3.16
N THR A 25 -15.10 21.76 -3.01
CA THR A 25 -15.81 21.82 -1.72
C THR A 25 -16.67 20.57 -1.53
N GLN A 26 -17.15 20.34 -0.30
CA GLN A 26 -18.15 19.29 -0.05
C GLN A 26 -19.42 19.51 -0.89
N ALA A 27 -19.86 20.75 -1.06
CA ALA A 27 -21.05 21.09 -1.85
C ALA A 27 -20.83 20.82 -3.34
N SER A 28 -19.66 21.20 -3.88
CA SER A 28 -19.32 20.95 -5.28
C SER A 28 -19.31 19.45 -5.61
N LEU A 29 -18.70 18.64 -4.75
CA LEU A 29 -18.65 17.20 -4.96
C LEU A 29 -20.01 16.52 -4.76
N ALA A 30 -20.83 17.01 -3.82
CA ALA A 30 -22.21 16.58 -3.67
C ALA A 30 -23.05 16.86 -4.92
N GLN A 31 -22.89 18.05 -5.51
CA GLN A 31 -23.56 18.43 -6.74
C GLN A 31 -23.18 17.51 -7.91
N LEU A 32 -21.89 17.19 -8.07
CA LEU A 32 -21.41 16.24 -9.08
C LEU A 32 -21.97 14.82 -8.88
N LEU A 33 -22.21 14.43 -7.62
CA LEU A 33 -22.82 13.15 -7.27
C LEU A 33 -24.35 13.14 -7.38
N GLY A 34 -24.99 14.29 -7.64
CA GLY A 34 -26.45 14.42 -7.65
C GLY A 34 -27.09 14.21 -6.27
N ILE A 35 -26.41 14.58 -5.18
CA ILE A 35 -26.87 14.43 -3.79
C ILE A 35 -26.76 15.74 -3.03
N THR A 36 -27.34 15.80 -1.83
CA THR A 36 -27.21 16.98 -0.96
C THR A 36 -25.82 17.07 -0.34
N GLN A 37 -25.39 18.29 0.00
CA GLN A 37 -24.13 18.53 0.72
C GLN A 37 -24.09 17.75 2.04
N GLN A 38 -25.20 17.70 2.77
CA GLN A 38 -25.30 16.99 4.06
C GLN A 38 -25.10 15.49 3.87
N SER A 39 -25.68 14.91 2.80
CA SER A 39 -25.46 13.50 2.46
C SER A 39 -24.00 13.22 2.11
N TYR A 40 -23.33 14.11 1.38
CA TYR A 40 -21.89 13.97 1.11
C TYR A 40 -21.05 14.16 2.38
N ALA A 41 -21.36 15.14 3.22
CA ALA A 41 -20.63 15.38 4.46
C ALA A 41 -20.68 14.18 5.42
N LYS A 42 -21.84 13.49 5.50
CA LYS A 42 -21.96 12.24 6.26
C LYS A 42 -21.09 11.13 5.67
N LEU A 43 -21.05 11.00 4.34
CA LEU A 43 -20.18 10.06 3.66
C LEU A 43 -18.70 10.37 3.88
N GLU A 44 -18.28 11.65 3.79
CA GLU A 44 -16.88 12.04 4.02
C GLU A 44 -16.48 11.85 5.51
N ALA A 45 -17.44 11.99 6.43
CA ALA A 45 -17.21 11.75 7.86
C ALA A 45 -17.04 10.27 8.21
N ASP A 46 -17.71 9.38 7.49
CA ASP A 46 -17.61 7.92 7.65
C ASP A 46 -17.70 7.20 6.28
N PRO A 47 -16.60 7.17 5.51
CA PRO A 47 -16.59 6.54 4.19
C PRO A 47 -16.62 5.02 4.25
N ALA A 48 -16.36 4.40 5.41
CA ALA A 48 -16.35 2.96 5.58
C ALA A 48 -17.76 2.35 5.63
N SER A 49 -18.78 3.14 6.01
CA SER A 49 -20.19 2.71 5.98
C SER A 49 -20.88 2.99 4.64
N ALA A 50 -20.22 3.70 3.72
CA ALA A 50 -20.74 3.91 2.38
C ALA A 50 -20.74 2.60 1.57
N SER A 51 -21.70 2.44 0.66
CA SER A 51 -21.63 1.34 -0.31
C SER A 51 -20.39 1.47 -1.18
N ILE A 52 -19.83 0.34 -1.61
CA ILE A 52 -18.67 0.31 -2.53
C ILE A 52 -18.96 1.11 -3.81
N GLU A 53 -20.17 1.01 -4.36
CA GLU A 53 -20.56 1.80 -5.53
C GLU A 53 -20.43 3.31 -5.28
N ARG A 54 -20.89 3.79 -4.12
CA ARG A 54 -20.86 5.21 -3.79
C ARG A 54 -19.44 5.69 -3.50
N LEU A 55 -18.64 4.87 -2.81
CA LEU A 55 -17.21 5.12 -2.62
C LEU A 55 -16.50 5.20 -3.98
N PHE A 56 -16.78 4.28 -4.90
CA PHE A 56 -16.15 4.26 -6.21
C PHE A 56 -16.50 5.48 -7.07
N LYS A 57 -17.76 5.95 -7.02
CA LYS A 57 -18.15 7.23 -7.66
C LYS A 57 -17.38 8.42 -7.10
N VAL A 58 -17.17 8.47 -5.77
CA VAL A 58 -16.36 9.51 -5.15
C VAL A 58 -14.90 9.45 -5.63
N LEU A 59 -14.31 8.26 -5.67
CA LEU A 59 -12.94 8.07 -6.15
C LEU A 59 -12.76 8.56 -7.59
N GLN A 60 -13.69 8.21 -8.49
CA GLN A 60 -13.66 8.70 -9.88
C GLN A 60 -13.72 10.23 -9.97
N LEU A 61 -14.63 10.87 -9.24
CA LEU A 61 -14.74 12.34 -9.25
C LEU A 61 -13.53 13.04 -8.63
N LEU A 62 -12.73 12.32 -7.84
CA LEU A 62 -11.48 12.81 -7.27
C LEU A 62 -10.26 12.47 -8.14
N ASP A 63 -10.45 11.84 -9.30
CA ASP A 63 -9.39 11.25 -10.13
C ASP A 63 -8.43 10.36 -9.32
N VAL A 64 -9.02 9.50 -8.48
CA VAL A 64 -8.31 8.51 -7.66
C VAL A 64 -8.67 7.11 -8.14
N GLU A 65 -7.65 6.27 -8.33
CA GLU A 65 -7.81 4.88 -8.72
C GLU A 65 -7.83 3.95 -7.50
N LEU A 66 -8.66 2.90 -7.56
CA LEU A 66 -8.61 1.78 -6.63
C LEU A 66 -7.87 0.61 -7.29
N ILE A 67 -6.69 0.28 -6.75
CA ILE A 67 -5.86 -0.80 -7.26
C ILE A 67 -6.06 -2.06 -6.39
N LEU A 68 -6.41 -3.17 -7.02
CA LEU A 68 -6.42 -4.50 -6.40
C LEU A 68 -5.11 -5.21 -6.75
N SER A 69 -4.37 -5.65 -5.75
CA SER A 69 -3.10 -6.35 -5.91
C SER A 69 -3.03 -7.55 -4.98
N GLU A 70 -2.42 -8.64 -5.43
CA GLU A 70 -2.14 -9.79 -4.56
C GLU A 70 -1.21 -9.39 -3.41
N LYS A 71 -1.52 -9.85 -2.20
CA LYS A 71 -0.63 -9.67 -1.05
C LYS A 71 0.61 -10.53 -1.27
N LYS A 72 1.77 -9.90 -1.47
CA LYS A 72 3.06 -10.60 -1.50
C LYS A 72 3.29 -11.27 -0.13
N ASN A 73 3.02 -12.56 -0.03
CA ASN A 73 3.45 -13.38 1.10
C ASN A 73 4.96 -13.56 0.95
N VAL A 74 5.74 -12.66 1.55
CA VAL A 74 7.17 -12.88 1.70
C VAL A 74 7.32 -14.01 2.72
N ARG A 75 7.33 -15.26 2.25
CA ARG A 75 7.82 -16.38 3.05
C ARG A 75 9.34 -16.25 3.13
N LEU A 76 9.81 -15.43 4.07
CA LEU A 76 11.20 -15.43 4.51
C LEU A 76 11.45 -16.72 5.32
N TYR A 77 11.57 -17.83 4.61
CA TYR A 77 12.38 -18.94 5.06
C TYR A 77 13.32 -19.27 3.91
N SER A 78 14.43 -18.56 3.84
CA SER A 78 15.64 -19.13 3.28
C SER A 78 15.96 -20.33 4.15
N SER A 79 15.62 -21.52 3.67
CA SER A 79 16.19 -22.76 4.19
C SER A 79 17.71 -22.60 4.12
N LYS A 80 18.33 -22.52 5.30
CA LYS A 80 19.78 -22.64 5.43
C LYS A 80 20.23 -23.89 4.68
N THR A 81 21.29 -23.67 3.92
CA THR A 81 22.11 -24.58 3.14
C THR A 81 22.45 -25.88 3.90
N HIS A 82 22.14 -27.03 3.30
CA HIS A 82 22.80 -28.33 3.46
C HIS A 82 23.06 -28.77 2.00
N GLN A 83 24.21 -29.18 1.47
CA GLN A 83 25.56 -29.68 1.86
C GLN A 83 26.41 -29.64 0.53
N PRO A 84 27.70 -30.07 0.43
CA PRO A 84 28.53 -30.82 1.37
C PRO A 84 29.93 -30.20 1.63
N GLU A 85 30.56 -30.67 2.71
CA GLU A 85 31.99 -30.53 2.95
C GLU A 85 32.78 -31.35 1.91
N GLU A 86 33.50 -30.67 1.02
CA GLU A 86 34.71 -31.22 0.41
C GLU A 86 35.82 -30.18 0.62
N SER A 87 36.70 -30.45 1.59
CA SER A 87 37.95 -29.70 1.76
C SER A 87 39.07 -30.71 1.92
N GLN A 88 39.51 -31.26 0.79
CA GLN A 88 40.83 -31.83 0.65
C GLN A 88 41.83 -30.67 0.63
N THR A 89 42.55 -30.46 1.74
CA THR A 89 43.81 -29.69 1.73
C THR A 89 44.89 -30.49 2.48
N LEU A 90 45.40 -31.51 1.79
CA LEU A 90 46.72 -32.07 2.09
C LEU A 90 47.72 -31.34 1.19
N ASN A 91 48.45 -30.37 1.75
CA ASN A 91 49.92 -30.37 1.78
C ASN A 91 50.48 -29.01 2.23
N LEU A 92 51.16 -29.06 3.38
CA LEU A 92 52.01 -28.03 3.98
C LEU A 92 53.24 -27.75 3.08
N PRO A 93 53.65 -26.49 2.87
CA PRO A 93 54.95 -26.18 2.28
C PRO A 93 56.09 -26.49 3.28
N SER A 94 56.97 -27.42 2.89
CA SER A 94 58.25 -27.66 3.56
C SER A 94 59.25 -26.57 3.18
N LYS A 95 59.71 -25.78 4.16
CA LYS A 95 61.12 -25.36 4.25
C LYS A 95 61.46 -24.77 5.61
N GLN A 96 62.16 -25.58 6.40
CA GLN A 96 63.03 -25.12 7.48
C GLN A 96 64.44 -25.07 6.90
N GLU A 97 65.03 -23.89 6.78
CA GLU A 97 66.48 -23.70 6.62
C GLU A 97 66.89 -22.47 7.44
N ASP A 98 67.40 -22.73 8.65
CA ASP A 98 68.39 -21.91 9.32
C ASP A 98 69.77 -22.38 8.83
N TRP A 99 70.32 -21.70 7.81
CA TRP A 99 71.71 -21.27 7.67
C TRP A 99 71.85 -20.33 6.47
#